data_AF-A0A962M5I6-F1
#
_entry.id   AF-A0A962M5I6-F1
#
_cell.length_a   1.000
_cell.length_b   1.000
_cell.length_c   1.000
_cell.angle_alpha   90.00
_cell.angle_beta   90.00
_cell.angle_gamma   90.00
#
_symmetry.space_group_name_H-M   'P 1'
#
loop_
_entity.id
_entity.type
_entity.pdbx_description
1 polymer ?
#
loop_
_entity_poly.entity_id
_entity_poly.type
_entity_poly.pdbx_seq_one_letter_code
_entity_poly.pdbx_strand_id
1 'polypeptide(L)' 'MQYIYGIHAVDSLLRQNPRSVQRLWAQQGREDNRIGALLELAQNQGVPVARESRRVLDEMVKGRHQGIVAETLDIPV' A
#
# COMPACT_ATOMS: atom_id res chain seq x y z
N MET A 1 0.05 -11.95 -8.87
CA MET A 1 0.02 -10.59 -8.30
C MET A 1 0.76 -10.65 -6.99
N GLN A 2 1.61 -9.67 -6.71
CA GLN A 2 2.41 -9.63 -5.49
C GLN A 2 1.89 -8.51 -4.58
N TYR A 3 1.93 -8.76 -3.28
CA TYR A 3 1.58 -7.79 -2.25
C TYR A 3 2.81 -7.40 -1.44
N ILE A 4 3.11 -6.10 -1.41
CA ILE A 4 4.14 -5.51 -0.55
C ILE A 4 3.42 -4.76 0.56
N TYR A 5 3.81 -4.97 1.81
CA TYR A 5 3.04 -4.47 2.95
C TYR A 5 3.91 -3.96 4.08
N GLY A 6 3.35 -3.08 4.90
CA GLY A 6 4.08 -2.36 5.94
C GLY A 6 4.55 -0.98 5.48
N ILE A 7 4.63 -0.06 6.43
CA ILE A 7 4.82 1.38 6.16
C ILE A 7 6.12 1.65 5.40
N HIS A 8 7.24 1.06 5.85
CA HIS A 8 8.55 1.33 5.25
C HIS A 8 8.72 0.71 3.86
N ALA A 9 8.23 -0.52 3.67
CA ALA A 9 8.33 -1.21 2.40
C ALA A 9 7.49 -0.50 1.32
N VAL A 10 6.27 -0.09 1.68
CA VAL A 10 5.37 0.65 0.80
C VAL A 10 5.89 2.06 0.50
N ASP A 11 6.42 2.79 1.50
CA ASP A 11 7.06 4.11 1.27
C ASP A 11 8.20 3.99 0.25
N SER A 12 9.08 3.01 0.47
CA SER A 12 10.23 2.77 -0.42
C SER A 12 9.78 2.44 -1.84
N LEU A 13 8.76 1.59 -1.98
CA LEU A 13 8.21 1.20 -3.28
C LEU A 13 7.59 2.39 -4.02
N LEU A 14 6.79 3.22 -3.35
CA LEU A 14 6.17 4.40 -3.95
C LEU A 14 7.20 5.45 -4.37
N ARG A 15 8.33 5.56 -3.66
CA ARG A 15 9.42 6.49 -4.03
C ARG A 15 10.29 5.97 -5.16
N GLN A 16 10.59 4.68 -5.18
CA GLN A 16 11.56 4.09 -6.12
C GLN A 16 10.89 3.61 -7.41
N ASN A 17 9.71 2.99 -7.31
CA ASN A 17 9.04 2.37 -8.45
C ASN A 17 7.49 2.48 -8.35
N PRO A 18 6.92 3.69 -8.33
CA PRO A 18 5.47 3.87 -8.19
C PRO A 18 4.66 3.24 -9.33
N ARG A 19 5.23 3.17 -10.54
CA ARG A 19 4.57 2.56 -11.72
C ARG A 19 4.36 1.06 -11.59
N SER A 20 5.08 0.38 -10.70
CA SER A 20 4.86 -1.03 -10.41
C SER A 20 3.65 -1.28 -9.52
N VAL A 21 3.14 -0.24 -8.85
CA VAL A 21 2.00 -0.31 -7.93
C VAL A 21 0.71 -0.09 -8.71
N GLN A 22 -0.12 -1.12 -8.79
CA GLN A 22 -1.44 -1.03 -9.41
C GLN A 22 -2.43 -0.34 -8.50
N ARG A 23 -2.35 -0.60 -7.19
CA ARG A 23 -3.25 -0.02 -6.19
C ARG A 23 -2.61 -0.02 -4.81
N LEU A 24 -2.89 1.03 -4.05
CA LEU A 24 -2.58 1.12 -2.64
C LEU A 24 -3.85 0.86 -1.81
N TRP A 25 -3.81 -0.13 -0.92
CA TRP A 25 -4.88 -0.50 -0.01
C TRP A 25 -4.56 0.01 1.39
N ALA A 26 -5.39 0.91 1.92
CA ALA A 26 -5.24 1.48 3.25
C ALA A 26 -6.34 0.99 4.20
N GLN A 27 -5.99 0.79 5.47
CA GLN A 27 -6.96 0.35 6.46
C GLN A 27 -7.97 1.45 6.78
N GLN A 28 -9.25 1.14 6.73
CA GLN A 28 -10.33 2.03 7.15
C GLN A 28 -10.24 2.37 8.65
N GLY A 29 -10.57 3.61 9.00
CA GLY A 29 -10.55 4.10 10.38
C GLY A 29 -9.15 4.32 10.96
N ARG A 30 -8.09 4.17 10.15
CA ARG A 30 -6.73 4.44 10.55
C ARG A 30 -6.22 5.75 9.93
N GLU A 31 -6.09 6.77 10.77
CA GLU A 31 -5.82 8.15 10.35
C GLU A 31 -4.60 8.70 11.09
N ASP A 32 -3.52 7.91 11.16
CA ASP A 32 -2.26 8.38 11.71
C ASP A 32 -1.40 9.09 10.66
N ASN A 33 -0.55 10.03 11.09
CA ASN A 33 0.27 10.89 10.21
C ASN A 33 1.09 10.10 9.19
N ARG A 34 1.53 8.88 9.51
CA ARG A 34 2.33 8.06 8.60
C ARG A 34 1.49 7.51 7.47
N ILE A 35 0.26 7.09 7.75
CA ILE A 35 -0.69 6.67 6.72
C ILE A 35 -1.06 7.88 5.85
N GLY A 36 -1.36 9.04 6.46
CA GLY A 36 -1.65 10.28 5.72
C GLY A 36 -0.55 10.61 4.71
N ALA A 37 0.71 10.62 5.14
CA ALA A 37 1.85 10.87 4.27
C ALA A 37 1.98 9.87 3.11
N LEU A 38 1.65 8.59 3.32
CA LEU A 38 1.65 7.58 2.26
C LEU A 38 0.50 7.77 1.27
N LEU A 39 -0.68 8.18 1.74
CA LEU A 39 -1.81 8.47 0.87
C LEU A 39 -1.54 9.68 -0.03
N GLU A 40 -0.96 10.74 0.54
CA GLU A 40 -0.51 11.91 -0.23
C GLU A 40 0.58 11.53 -1.24
N LEU A 41 1.58 10.73 -0.82
CA LEU A 41 2.61 10.26 -1.73
C LEU A 41 2.02 9.46 -2.88
N ALA A 42 1.11 8.52 -2.61
CA ALA A 42 0.45 7.72 -3.64
C ALA A 42 -0.35 8.58 -4.61
N GLN A 43 -1.12 9.55 -4.10
CA GLN A 43 -1.86 10.51 -4.92
C GLN A 43 -0.91 11.31 -5.83
N ASN A 44 0.19 11.84 -5.28
CA ASN A 44 1.19 12.59 -6.03
C ASN A 44 1.88 11.74 -7.13
N GLN A 45 1.98 10.43 -6.91
CA GLN A 45 2.52 9.48 -7.90
C GLN A 45 1.47 8.94 -8.88
N GLY A 46 0.20 9.36 -8.76
CA GLY A 46 -0.90 8.88 -9.59
C GLY A 46 -1.32 7.44 -9.30
N VAL A 47 -0.94 6.89 -8.14
CA VAL A 47 -1.31 5.54 -7.72
C VAL A 47 -2.72 5.59 -7.10
N PRO A 48 -3.68 4.79 -7.60
CA PRO A 48 -5.03 4.77 -7.04
C PRO A 48 -5.02 4.16 -5.64
N VAL A 49 -5.82 4.75 -4.76
CA VAL A 49 -5.97 4.34 -3.36
C VAL A 49 -7.37 3.78 -3.13
N ALA A 50 -7.45 2.62 -2.48
CA ALA A 50 -8.68 2.08 -1.92
C ALA A 50 -8.56 1.91 -0.40
N ARG A 51 -9.70 1.99 0.30
CA ARG A 51 -9.77 1.75 1.75
C ARG A 51 -10.52 0.47 2.03
N GLU A 52 -9.96 -0.38 2.89
CA GLU A 52 -10.52 -1.68 3.23
C GLU A 52 -10.48 -1.96 4.73
N SER A 53 -11.32 -2.88 5.18
CA SER A 53 -11.31 -3.32 6.58
C SER A 53 -9.98 -4.00 6.92
N ARG A 54 -9.58 -3.96 8.19
CA ARG A 54 -8.40 -4.68 8.67
C ARG A 54 -8.44 -6.17 8.31
N ARG A 55 -9.61 -6.79 8.45
CA ARG A 55 -9.82 -8.21 8.15
C ARG A 55 -9.49 -8.52 6.69
N VAL A 56 -9.94 -7.69 5.76
CA VAL A 56 -9.64 -7.85 4.33
C VAL A 56 -8.13 -7.73 4.08
N LEU A 57 -7.45 -6.78 4.72
CA LEU A 57 -5.99 -6.67 4.60
C LEU A 57 -5.24 -7.87 5.20
N ASP A 58 -5.71 -8.41 6.33
CA ASP A 58 -5.17 -9.63 6.95
C ASP A 58 -5.37 -10.87 6.04
N GLU A 59 -6.44 -10.90 5.23
CA GLU A 59 -6.68 -11.96 4.24
C GLU A 59 -5.77 -11.81 3.00
N MET A 60 -5.37 -10.58 2.63
CA MET A 60 -4.46 -10.33 1.50
C MET A 60 -3.02 -10.78 1.77
N VAL A 61 -2.56 -10.70 3.02
CA VAL A 61 -1.16 -10.94 3.37
C VAL A 61 -0.99 -11.74 4.65
N LYS A 62 0.00 -12.63 4.70
CA LYS A 62 0.24 -13.49 5.88
C LYS A 62 0.96 -12.79 7.05
N GLY A 63 1.34 -11.52 6.89
CA GLY A 63 2.21 -10.79 7.83
C GLY A 63 1.62 -9.47 8.32
N ARG A 64 2.38 -8.76 9.17
CA ARG A 64 1.92 -7.50 9.76
C ARG A 64 1.96 -6.35 8.74
N HIS A 65 0.84 -6.07 8.09
CA HIS A 65 0.71 -5.00 7.08
C HIS A 65 0.74 -3.57 7.64
N GLN A 66 0.56 -3.37 8.96
CA GLN A 66 0.56 -2.04 9.59
C GLN A 66 -0.42 -1.05 8.94
N GLY A 67 -1.55 -1.55 8.44
CA GLY A 67 -2.61 -0.74 7.85
C GLY A 67 -2.39 -0.30 6.40
N ILE A 68 -1.36 -0.81 5.71
CA ILE A 68 -1.08 -0.46 4.32
C ILE A 68 -0.56 -1.66 3.52
N VAL A 69 -1.09 -1.85 2.31
CA VAL A 69 -0.67 -2.90 1.37
C VAL A 69 -0.62 -2.30 -0.04
N ALA A 70 0.47 -2.53 -0.76
CA ALA A 70 0.60 -2.23 -2.18
C ALA A 70 0.39 -3.51 -3.00
N GLU A 71 -0.52 -3.44 -3.95
CA GLU A 71 -0.77 -4.46 -4.97
C GLU A 71 0.07 -4.15 -6.20
N THR A 72 0.99 -5.04 -6.56
CA THR A 72 1.89 -4.85 -7.69
C THR A 72 1.59 -5.82 -8.84
N LEU A 73 1.97 -5.42 -10.05
CA LEU A 73 2.04 -6.36 -11.17
C LEU A 73 3.15 -7.37 -10.85
N ASP A 74 2.89 -8.67 -11.06
CA ASP A 74 3.98 -9.65 -11.15
C ASP A 74 4.72 -9.35 -12.46
N ILE A 75 5.62 -8.39 -12.42
CA ILE A 75 6.62 -8.24 -13.48
C ILE A 75 7.82 -9.03 -12.97
N PRO A 76 8.11 -10.22 -13.53
CA PRO A 76 9.39 -10.85 -13.26
C PRO A 76 10.47 -9.85 -13.68
N VAL A 77 11.29 -9.41 -12.72
CA VAL A 77 12.53 -8.69 -12.99
C VAL A 77 13.56 -9.62 -13.59
#